data_AF-A0A412MZD3-F1
#
_entry.id   AF-A0A412MZD3-F1
#
_cell.length_a   1.000
_cell.length_b   1.000
_cell.length_c   1.000
_cell.angle_alpha   90.00
_cell.angle_beta   90.00
_cell.angle_gamma   90.00
#
_symmetry.space_group_name_H-M   'P 1'
#
loop_
_entity.id
_entity.type
_entity.pdbx_description
1 polymer ?
#
loop_
_entity_poly.entity_id
_entity_poly.type
_entity_poly.pdbx_seq_one_letter_code
_entity_poly.pdbx_strand_id
1 'polypeptide(L)'
;MKKTVMYTETRTWFFDLDMYEDADLDKVMRALKDTNGLYFYLDDCTSDEYESSWQEMPKEWCSGNDPDYTEDFRSIAKKELKGESLKIVLSSLKEHAQ
;
A
#
# COMPACT_ATOMS: atom_id res chain seq x y z
N MET A 1 -13.72 0.68 0.43
CA MET A 1 -13.66 0.26 1.82
C MET A 1 -12.30 0.69 2.31
N LYS A 2 -12.26 1.39 3.42
CA LYS A 2 -11.00 1.82 4.02
C LYS A 2 -10.41 0.63 4.77
N LYS A 3 -9.16 0.29 4.45
CA LYS A 3 -8.41 -0.79 5.09
C LYS A 3 -7.18 -0.21 5.76
N THR A 4 -6.99 -0.50 7.04
CA THR A 4 -5.73 -0.21 7.71
C THR A 4 -4.77 -1.36 7.45
N VAL A 5 -3.64 -1.04 6.84
CA VAL A 5 -2.60 -1.98 6.45
C VAL A 5 -1.49 -1.90 7.48
N MET A 6 -1.06 -3.07 7.94
CA MET A 6 0.16 -3.23 8.71
C MET A 6 1.24 -3.80 7.78
N TYR A 7 2.33 -3.04 7.62
CA TYR A 7 3.54 -3.49 6.93
C TYR A 7 4.60 -3.81 7.96
N THR A 8 5.28 -4.96 7.83
CA THR A 8 6.43 -5.28 8.68
C THR A 8 7.55 -5.86 7.85
N GLU A 9 8.71 -5.21 7.92
CA GLU A 9 9.98 -5.69 7.37
C GLU A 9 11.08 -5.54 8.44
N THR A 10 11.58 -4.31 8.66
CA THR A 10 12.47 -3.97 9.78
C THR A 10 11.78 -3.14 10.88
N ARG A 11 10.72 -2.40 10.52
CA ARG A 11 9.80 -1.69 11.42
C ARG A 11 8.36 -1.96 11.01
N THR A 12 7.44 -1.81 11.96
CA THR A 12 6.01 -1.91 11.71
C THR A 12 5.44 -0.55 11.34
N TRP A 13 4.86 -0.45 10.15
CA TRP A 13 4.18 0.75 9.64
C TRP A 13 2.68 0.52 9.55
N PHE A 14 1.92 1.56 9.87
CA PHE A 14 0.47 1.57 9.79
C PHE A 14 0.01 2.69 8.88
N PHE A 15 -0.86 2.36 7.94
CA PHE A 15 -1.45 3.33 7.03
C PHE A 15 -2.78 2.83 6.50
N ASP A 16 -3.60 3.74 6.04
CA ASP A 16 -4.89 3.43 5.46
C ASP A 16 -4.85 3.45 3.93
N LEU A 17 -5.59 2.53 3.32
CA LEU A 17 -5.89 2.49 1.90
C LEU A 17 -7.39 2.36 1.65
N ASP A 18 -7.92 3.24 0.82
CA ASP A 18 -9.27 3.15 0.29
C ASP A 18 -9.29 2.24 -0.95
N MET A 19 -9.79 1.02 -0.76
CA MET A 19 -9.79 -0.04 -1.78
C MET A 19 -11.20 -0.36 -2.27
N TYR A 20 -11.35 -0.89 -3.48
CA TYR A 20 -12.62 -1.52 -3.89
C TYR A 20 -12.87 -2.82 -3.09
N GLU A 21 -14.12 -3.23 -2.92
CA GLU A 21 -14.46 -4.36 -2.04
C GLU A 21 -13.88 -5.71 -2.53
N ASP A 22 -13.74 -5.86 -3.84
CA ASP A 22 -13.17 -7.02 -4.52
C ASP A 22 -11.65 -6.93 -4.71
N ALA A 23 -11.02 -5.86 -4.23
CA ALA A 23 -9.60 -5.64 -4.39
C ALA A 23 -8.76 -6.51 -3.44
N ASP A 24 -7.70 -7.09 -3.98
CA ASP A 24 -6.77 -7.97 -3.28
C ASP A 24 -5.56 -7.17 -2.79
N LEU A 25 -5.48 -6.98 -1.48
CA LEU A 25 -4.41 -6.22 -0.82
C LEU A 25 -3.02 -6.78 -1.16
N ASP A 26 -2.85 -8.11 -1.13
CA ASP A 26 -1.55 -8.74 -1.38
C ASP A 26 -1.11 -8.47 -2.82
N LYS A 27 -2.02 -8.55 -3.80
CA LYS A 27 -1.70 -8.22 -5.20
C LYS A 27 -1.33 -6.76 -5.38
N VAL A 28 -2.03 -5.84 -4.72
CA VAL A 28 -1.73 -4.40 -4.80
C VAL A 28 -0.35 -4.10 -4.21
N MET A 29 -0.06 -4.62 -3.02
CA MET A 29 1.23 -4.38 -2.36
C MET A 29 2.38 -5.03 -3.13
N ARG A 30 2.20 -6.23 -3.69
CA ARG A 30 3.19 -6.84 -4.59
C ARG A 30 3.43 -6.03 -5.85
N ALA A 31 2.38 -5.45 -6.43
CA ALA A 31 2.54 -4.58 -7.61
C ALA A 31 3.30 -3.29 -7.28
N LEU A 32 3.20 -2.79 -6.05
CA LEU A 32 3.90 -1.59 -5.58
C LEU A 32 5.31 -1.85 -5.03
N LYS A 33 5.61 -3.09 -4.60
CA LYS A 33 6.85 -3.47 -3.89
C LYS A 33 8.13 -2.96 -4.57
N ASP A 34 8.18 -2.99 -5.89
CA ASP A 34 9.38 -2.64 -6.66
C ASP A 34 9.42 -1.16 -7.13
N THR A 35 8.51 -0.32 -6.62
CA THR A 35 8.51 1.13 -6.93
C THR A 35 9.39 1.91 -5.97
N ASN A 36 10.23 2.79 -6.50
CA ASN A 36 11.04 3.72 -5.70
C ASN A 36 10.16 4.59 -4.82
N GLY A 37 9.00 4.98 -5.34
CA GLY A 37 7.98 5.71 -4.60
C GLY A 37 7.56 4.99 -3.31
N LEU A 38 7.28 3.68 -3.35
CA LEU A 38 6.90 2.95 -2.15
C LEU A 38 8.04 2.90 -1.10
N TYR A 39 9.29 2.74 -1.55
CA TYR A 39 10.46 2.78 -0.66
C TYR A 39 10.59 4.12 0.09
N PHE A 40 10.21 5.25 -0.52
CA PHE A 40 10.24 6.55 0.18
C PHE A 40 9.23 6.66 1.33
N TYR A 41 8.13 5.91 1.29
CA TYR A 41 7.12 5.93 2.37
C TYR A 41 7.36 4.83 3.42
N LEU A 42 8.02 3.73 3.05
CA LEU A 42 8.12 2.53 3.90
C LEU A 42 9.52 2.19 4.43
N ASP A 43 10.61 2.71 3.84
CA ASP A 43 11.95 2.22 4.15
C ASP A 43 12.87 3.22 4.89
N ASP A 44 13.59 2.66 5.85
CA ASP A 44 14.79 3.15 6.56
C ASP A 44 16.08 2.71 5.81
N CYS A 45 16.02 2.58 4.48
CA CYS A 45 17.10 2.06 3.64
C CYS A 45 17.74 0.74 4.14
N THR A 46 16.97 -0.20 4.71
CA THR A 46 17.53 -1.44 5.30
C THR A 46 16.97 -2.72 4.68
N SER A 47 17.46 -2.98 3.46
CA SER A 47 18.02 -4.26 2.99
C SER A 47 17.12 -5.51 2.95
N ASP A 48 17.08 -6.07 1.73
CA ASP A 48 16.77 -7.43 1.20
C ASP A 48 16.88 -8.70 2.09
N GLU A 49 17.08 -8.60 3.40
CA GLU A 49 17.36 -9.73 4.29
C GLU A 49 16.14 -10.19 5.12
N TYR A 50 15.04 -9.43 5.15
CA TYR A 50 13.82 -9.77 5.91
C TYR A 50 12.61 -10.01 5.01
N GLU A 51 11.81 -11.03 5.34
CA GLU A 51 10.56 -11.32 4.65
C GLU A 51 9.53 -10.24 4.96
N SER A 52 9.32 -9.32 4.02
CA SER A 52 8.30 -8.28 4.14
C SER A 52 6.90 -8.89 4.12
N SER A 53 6.08 -8.59 5.15
CA SER A 53 4.70 -9.08 5.26
C SER A 53 3.68 -7.93 5.20
N TRP A 54 2.59 -8.16 4.46
CA TRP A 54 1.48 -7.22 4.29
C TRP A 54 0.21 -7.87 4.82
N GLN A 55 -0.46 -7.21 5.76
CA GLN A 55 -1.72 -7.73 6.29
C GLN A 55 -2.70 -6.61 6.62
N GLU A 56 -3.99 -6.90 6.42
CA GLU A 56 -5.07 -6.05 6.93
C GLU A 56 -5.08 -6.17 8.45
N MET A 57 -5.05 -5.03 9.13
CA MET A 57 -4.96 -5.00 10.59
C MET A 57 -6.31 -5.42 11.21
N PRO A 58 -6.31 -6.16 12.33
CA PRO A 58 -7.54 -6.41 13.09
C PRO A 58 -8.23 -5.10 13.45
N LYS A 59 -9.56 -5.03 13.26
CA LYS A 59 -10.37 -3.82 13.51
C LYS A 59 -10.20 -3.25 14.92
N GLU A 60 -9.91 -4.10 15.89
CA GLU A 60 -9.71 -3.72 17.30
C GLU A 60 -8.42 -2.93 17.52
N TRP A 61 -7.47 -3.01 16.59
CA TRP A 61 -6.19 -2.30 16.64
C TRP A 61 -6.18 -1.06 15.76
N CYS A 62 -7.20 -0.88 14.90
CA CYS A 62 -7.33 0.28 14.02
C CYS A 62 -7.49 1.54 14.87
N SER A 63 -6.52 2.45 14.78
CA SER A 63 -6.56 3.71 15.52
C SER A 63 -7.61 4.68 14.93
N GLY A 64 -7.98 4.49 13.67
CA GLY A 64 -8.87 5.35 12.90
C GLY A 64 -8.25 6.68 12.48
N ASN A 65 -6.99 6.94 12.86
CA ASN A 65 -6.24 8.16 12.58
C ASN A 65 -4.93 7.87 11.83
N ASP A 66 -4.80 6.67 11.25
CA ASP A 66 -3.64 6.30 10.45
C ASP A 66 -3.57 7.15 9.17
N PRO A 67 -2.35 7.47 8.68
CA PRO A 67 -2.19 8.27 7.48
C PRO A 67 -2.79 7.55 6.26
N ASP A 68 -3.55 8.28 5.45
CA ASP A 68 -4.15 7.77 4.22
C ASP A 68 -3.19 7.99 3.05
N TYR A 69 -2.68 6.90 2.47
CA TYR A 69 -1.74 6.94 1.34
C TYR A 69 -2.38 6.51 0.01
N THR A 70 -3.72 6.46 -0.07
CA THR A 70 -4.45 5.99 -1.25
C THR A 70 -4.03 6.75 -2.51
N GLU A 71 -4.05 8.08 -2.46
CA GLU A 71 -3.69 8.93 -3.60
C GLU A 71 -2.18 8.95 -3.86
N ASP A 72 -1.35 8.89 -2.81
CA ASP A 72 0.11 8.79 -2.95
C ASP A 72 0.49 7.53 -3.74
N PHE A 73 -0.07 6.37 -3.36
CA PHE A 73 0.23 5.09 -4.02
C PHE A 73 -0.35 5.04 -5.44
N ARG A 74 -1.53 5.66 -5.69
CA ARG A 74 -2.05 5.85 -7.06
C ARG A 74 -1.11 6.72 -7.89
N SER A 75 -0.55 7.79 -7.32
CA SER A 75 0.39 8.69 -7.98
C SER A 75 1.70 7.99 -8.33
N ILE A 76 2.26 7.20 -7.40
CA ILE A 76 3.44 6.37 -7.62
C ILE A 76 3.18 5.37 -8.75
N ALA A 77 2.05 4.65 -8.70
CA ALA A 77 1.69 3.71 -9.76
C ALA A 77 1.64 4.39 -11.13
N LYS A 78 0.97 5.54 -11.26
CA LYS A 78 0.90 6.32 -12.52
C LYS A 78 2.28 6.73 -13.05
N LYS A 79 3.25 7.00 -12.16
CA LYS A 79 4.60 7.46 -12.54
C LYS A 79 5.55 6.31 -12.87
N GLU A 80 5.48 5.22 -12.11
CA GLU A 80 6.53 4.21 -12.09
C GLU A 80 6.10 2.85 -12.64
N LEU A 81 4.82 2.49 -12.53
CA LEU A 81 4.31 1.22 -13.01
C LEU A 81 3.83 1.29 -14.46
N LYS A 82 3.89 0.14 -15.14
CA LYS A 82 3.38 -0.04 -16.51
C LYS A 82 2.65 -1.38 -16.62
N GLY A 83 1.83 -1.51 -17.66
CA GLY A 83 1.17 -2.78 -18.01
C GLY A 83 0.24 -3.28 -16.91
N GLU A 84 0.40 -4.55 -16.54
CA GLU A 84 -0.48 -5.24 -15.60
C GLU A 84 -0.40 -4.68 -14.17
N SER A 85 0.80 -4.42 -13.65
CA SER A 85 0.98 -3.87 -12.30
C SER A 85 0.30 -2.50 -12.13
N LEU A 86 0.40 -1.63 -13.14
CA LEU A 86 -0.31 -0.35 -13.16
C LEU A 86 -1.83 -0.56 -13.10
N LYS A 87 -2.34 -1.48 -13.92
CA LYS A 87 -3.78 -1.77 -13.98
C LYS A 87 -4.28 -2.30 -12.63
N ILE A 88 -3.55 -3.24 -12.02
CA ILE A 88 -3.88 -3.81 -10.71
C ILE A 88 -4.04 -2.72 -9.66
N VAL A 89 -3.08 -1.80 -9.54
CA VAL A 89 -3.14 -0.74 -8.52
C VAL A 89 -4.31 0.22 -8.79
N LEU A 90 -4.46 0.70 -10.03
CA LEU A 90 -5.49 1.70 -10.35
C LEU A 90 -6.92 1.14 -10.34
N SER A 91 -7.10 -0.16 -10.58
CA SER A 91 -8.41 -0.82 -10.45
C SER A 91 -8.73 -1.22 -9.02
N SER A 92 -7.75 -1.20 -8.12
CA SER A 92 -7.91 -1.67 -6.74
C SER A 92 -8.04 -0.52 -5.74
N LEU A 93 -7.28 0.56 -5.92
CA LEU A 93 -7.35 1.75 -5.08
C LEU A 93 -8.42 2.70 -5.60
N LYS A 94 -9.24 3.27 -4.72
CA LYS A 94 -10.27 4.24 -5.09
C LYS A 94 -9.65 5.58 -5.43
N GLU A 95 -10.28 6.29 -6.35
CA GLU A 95 -9.97 7.69 -6.61
C GLU A 95 -10.71 8.57 -5.61
N HIS A 96 -9.99 9.46 -4.95
CA HIS A 96 -10.62 10.51 -4.15
C HIS A 96 -10.99 11.66 -5.09
N ALA A 97 -12.29 11.96 -5.19
CA ALA A 97 -12.74 13.17 -5.87
C ALA A 97 -12.26 14.38 -5.04
N GLN A 98 -11.52 15.27 -5.70
CA GLN A 98 -11.06 16.54 -5.11
C GLN A 98 -12.24 17.43 -4.67
#